data_AF-R0ADY4-F1
#
_entry.id   AF-R0ADY4-F1
#
_cell.length_a   1.000
_cell.length_b   1.000
_cell.length_c   1.000
_cell.angle_alpha   90.00
_cell.angle_beta   90.00
_cell.angle_gamma   90.00
#
_symmetry.space_group_name_H-M   'P 1'
#
loop_
_entity.id
_entity.type
_entity.pdbx_description
1 polymer ?
#
loop_
_entity_poly.entity_id
_entity_poly.type
_entity_poly.pdbx_seq_one_letter_code
_entity_poly.pdbx_strand_id
1 'polypeptide(L)'
;MSKGIVTEYNDYCVFCGKPTEAQHHLIWGKGNRDKAENDGIKIPCCNKCHNMGDVLERIHENPMAEKLSKIAGQLAWEKHEVACGLTEEMERSEFRLRFGESYL
;
A
#
# COMPACT_ATOMS: atom_id res chain seq x y z
N MET A 1 -10.51 5.64 11.65
CA MET A 1 -9.45 5.27 10.69
C MET A 1 -9.95 5.62 9.29
N SER A 2 -9.12 6.21 8.43
CA SER A 2 -9.49 6.49 7.04
C SER A 2 -9.73 5.19 6.27
N LYS A 3 -10.71 5.20 5.35
CA LYS A 3 -11.03 4.07 4.48
C LYS A 3 -9.81 3.78 3.58
N GLY A 4 -9.43 2.51 3.44
CA GLY A 4 -8.40 2.10 2.50
C GLY A 4 -8.91 2.11 1.06
N ILE A 5 -8.07 2.51 0.10
CA ILE A 5 -8.41 2.50 -1.34
C ILE A 5 -8.12 1.14 -1.99
N VAL A 6 -7.29 0.31 -1.35
CA VAL A 6 -6.89 -1.01 -1.87
C VAL A 6 -7.99 -2.04 -1.64
N THR A 7 -8.67 -1.96 -0.49
CA THR A 7 -9.76 -2.85 -0.10
C THR A 7 -10.61 -2.17 0.97
N GLU A 8 -11.92 -2.44 0.95
CA GLU A 8 -12.82 -2.04 2.03
C GLU A 8 -12.86 -3.05 3.19
N TYR A 9 -12.47 -4.31 2.93
CA TYR A 9 -12.46 -5.38 3.92
C TYR A 9 -11.23 -5.26 4.81
N ASN A 10 -11.44 -5.08 6.12
CA ASN A 10 -10.36 -4.82 7.08
C ASN A 10 -10.22 -5.87 8.19
N ASP A 11 -11.13 -6.83 8.29
CA ASP A 11 -11.18 -7.76 9.41
C ASP A 11 -10.19 -8.93 9.31
N TYR A 12 -9.71 -9.20 8.08
CA TYR A 12 -8.81 -10.31 7.80
C TYR A 12 -7.57 -9.86 7.03
N CYS A 13 -6.41 -10.41 7.40
CA CYS A 13 -5.13 -10.24 6.74
C CYS A 13 -5.22 -10.66 5.26
N VAL A 14 -4.82 -9.78 4.34
CA VAL A 14 -4.94 -10.06 2.90
C VAL A 14 -4.11 -11.26 2.45
N PHE A 15 -3.04 -11.59 3.18
CA PHE A 15 -2.09 -12.64 2.79
C PHE A 15 -2.48 -14.03 3.26
N CYS A 16 -3.11 -14.16 4.43
CA CYS A 16 -3.36 -15.47 5.04
C CYS A 16 -4.77 -15.66 5.62
N GLY A 17 -5.64 -14.65 5.56
CA GLY A 17 -7.02 -14.74 6.03
C GLY A 17 -7.18 -14.82 7.56
N LYS A 18 -6.11 -14.73 8.35
CA LYS A 18 -6.21 -14.60 9.81
C LYS A 18 -6.74 -13.21 10.21
N PRO A 19 -7.29 -13.03 11.41
CA PRO A 19 -7.72 -11.71 11.89
C PRO A 19 -6.61 -10.66 11.75
N THR A 20 -7.01 -9.45 11.38
CA THR A 20 -6.12 -8.30 11.26
C THR A 20 -5.58 -7.88 12.62
N GLU A 21 -4.29 -7.60 12.69
CA GLU A 21 -3.62 -7.10 13.90
C GLU A 21 -2.96 -5.74 13.65
N ALA A 22 -2.69 -5.40 12.39
CA ALA A 22 -2.02 -4.17 11.98
C ALA A 22 -2.52 -3.71 10.60
N GLN A 23 -2.21 -2.45 10.28
CA GLN A 23 -2.34 -1.91 8.93
C GLN A 23 -0.94 -1.74 8.35
N HIS A 24 -0.74 -2.22 7.13
CA HIS A 24 0.50 -2.02 6.39
C HIS A 24 0.29 -0.94 5.34
N HIS A 25 1.04 0.15 5.43
CA HIS A 25 1.09 1.20 4.41
C HIS A 25 1.91 0.68 3.23
N LEU A 26 1.30 0.61 2.03
CA LEU A 26 1.97 0.08 0.84
C LEU A 26 3.05 1.04 0.32
N ILE A 27 2.98 2.31 0.67
CA ILE A 27 4.02 3.32 0.41
C ILE A 27 4.53 3.86 1.74
N TRP A 28 5.83 3.74 1.99
CA TRP A 28 6.49 4.19 3.22
C TRP A 28 7.93 4.61 2.98
N GLY A 29 8.55 5.20 4.01
CA GLY A 29 9.89 5.79 3.96
C GLY A 29 9.88 7.26 3.51
N LYS A 30 10.95 8.02 3.77
CA LYS A 30 11.12 9.44 3.39
C LYS A 30 9.92 10.35 3.73
N GLY A 31 9.20 10.07 4.82
CA GLY A 31 7.99 10.82 5.21
C GLY A 31 6.72 10.49 4.40
N ASN A 32 6.76 9.53 3.48
CA ASN A 32 5.60 9.16 2.66
C ASN A 32 4.54 8.33 3.42
N ARG A 33 4.83 7.87 4.65
CA ARG A 33 3.85 7.13 5.47
C ARG A 33 2.59 7.96 5.73
N ASP A 34 2.73 9.23 6.09
CA ASP A 34 1.58 10.08 6.40
C ASP A 34 0.77 10.40 5.14
N LYS A 35 1.45 10.54 3.99
CA LYS A 35 0.78 10.65 2.68
C LYS A 35 -0.02 9.40 2.36
N ALA A 36 0.57 8.21 2.54
CA ALA A 36 -0.11 6.94 2.32
C ALA A 36 -1.31 6.75 3.26
N GLU A 37 -1.23 7.20 4.52
CA GLU A 37 -2.36 7.16 5.45
C GLU A 37 -3.50 8.09 5.01
N ASN A 38 -3.16 9.31 4.57
CA ASN A 38 -4.12 10.30 4.07
C ASN A 38 -4.80 9.84 2.78
N ASP A 39 -4.03 9.25 1.87
CA ASP A 39 -4.48 8.79 0.56
C ASP A 39 -5.09 7.36 0.63
N GLY A 40 -5.16 6.76 1.82
CA GLY A 40 -5.76 5.43 2.04
C GLY A 40 -4.97 4.26 1.45
N ILE A 41 -3.68 4.43 1.14
CA ILE A 41 -2.80 3.43 0.53
C ILE A 41 -2.28 2.44 1.59
N LYS A 42 -3.19 1.61 2.08
CA LYS A 42 -2.93 0.62 3.15
C LYS A 42 -3.77 -0.63 3.01
N ILE A 43 -3.30 -1.72 3.62
CA ILE A 43 -3.96 -3.01 3.66
C ILE A 43 -4.01 -3.60 5.08
N PRO A 44 -5.05 -4.39 5.42
CA PRO A 44 -5.09 -5.13 6.67
C PRO A 44 -4.07 -6.28 6.66
N CYS A 45 -3.33 -6.44 7.74
CA CYS A 45 -2.33 -7.49 7.87
C CYS A 45 -2.29 -8.07 9.29
N CYS A 46 -1.91 -9.34 9.41
CA CYS A 46 -1.52 -9.92 10.69
C CYS A 46 -0.03 -9.62 10.94
N ASN A 47 0.40 -9.62 12.19
CA ASN A 47 1.77 -9.27 12.55
C ASN A 47 2.77 -10.26 11.94
N LYS A 48 2.39 -11.54 11.81
CA LYS A 48 3.21 -12.57 11.14
C LYS A 48 3.56 -12.17 9.70
N CYS A 49 2.56 -11.85 8.88
CA CYS A 49 2.79 -11.47 7.48
C CYS A 49 3.30 -10.03 7.31
N HIS A 50 3.16 -9.18 8.33
CA HIS A 50 3.59 -7.79 8.28
C HIS A 50 5.10 -7.66 8.55
N ASN A 51 5.52 -7.99 9.79
CA ASN A 51 6.87 -7.69 10.28
C ASN A 51 7.43 -8.69 11.30
N MET A 52 6.63 -9.62 11.87
CA MET A 52 7.09 -10.53 12.93
C MET A 52 7.38 -11.97 12.47
N GLY A 53 6.94 -12.38 11.27
CA GLY A 53 7.23 -13.71 10.73
C GLY A 53 8.65 -13.86 10.17
N ASP A 54 8.97 -15.06 9.68
CA ASP A 54 10.23 -15.30 8.96
C ASP A 54 10.33 -14.40 7.73
N VAL A 55 11.55 -14.00 7.33
CA VAL A 55 11.78 -13.05 6.23
C VAL A 55 11.05 -13.47 4.93
N LEU A 56 10.97 -14.77 4.64
CA LEU A 56 10.27 -15.26 3.44
C LEU A 56 8.74 -15.21 3.54
N GLU A 57 8.18 -15.00 4.74
CA GLU A 57 6.75 -15.00 5.04
C GLU A 57 6.20 -13.61 5.41
N ARG A 58 7.05 -12.57 5.45
CA ARG A 58 6.66 -11.19 5.81
C ARG A 58 6.99 -10.18 4.71
N ILE A 59 6.31 -9.04 4.74
CA ILE A 59 6.58 -7.93 3.82
C ILE A 59 7.89 -7.24 4.18
N HIS A 60 8.02 -6.79 5.43
CA HIS A 60 9.20 -6.03 5.85
C HIS A 60 10.46 -6.88 5.83
N GLU A 61 11.55 -6.30 5.34
CA GLU A 61 12.86 -6.95 5.15
C GLU A 61 12.90 -8.03 4.06
N ASN A 62 11.79 -8.26 3.36
CA ASN A 62 11.76 -9.10 2.16
C ASN A 62 11.84 -8.21 0.91
N PRO A 63 12.99 -8.14 0.20
CA PRO A 63 13.20 -7.13 -0.83
C PRO A 63 12.20 -7.21 -2.01
N MET A 64 11.75 -8.42 -2.34
CA MET A 64 10.77 -8.61 -3.42
C MET A 64 9.37 -8.24 -2.95
N ALA A 65 8.98 -8.64 -1.73
CA ALA A 65 7.68 -8.28 -1.18
C ALA A 65 7.57 -6.77 -0.93
N GLU A 66 8.62 -6.11 -0.47
CA GLU A 66 8.61 -4.66 -0.28
C GLU A 66 8.44 -3.90 -1.61
N LYS A 67 9.14 -4.33 -2.67
CA LYS A 67 8.98 -3.75 -4.01
C LYS A 67 7.57 -3.96 -4.54
N LEU A 68 7.05 -5.18 -4.42
CA LEU A 68 5.70 -5.50 -4.88
C LEU A 68 4.63 -4.74 -4.08
N SER A 69 4.83 -4.57 -2.78
CA SER A 69 3.96 -3.76 -1.92
C SER A 69 3.87 -2.34 -2.44
N LYS A 70 5.02 -1.70 -2.74
CA LYS A 70 5.04 -0.34 -3.31
C LYS A 70 4.43 -0.25 -4.69
N ILE A 71 4.68 -1.22 -5.57
CA ILE A 71 4.03 -1.31 -6.88
C ILE A 71 2.50 -1.39 -6.73
N ALA A 72 2.01 -2.25 -5.83
CA ALA A 72 0.58 -2.38 -5.57
C ALA A 72 -0.02 -1.07 -5.01
N GLY A 73 0.71 -0.39 -4.12
CA GLY A 73 0.28 0.92 -3.58
C GLY A 73 0.17 1.99 -4.66
N GLN A 74 1.13 2.05 -5.57
CA GLN A 74 1.10 2.97 -6.70
C GLN A 74 -0.06 2.67 -7.65
N LEU A 75 -0.23 1.41 -8.07
CA LEU A 75 -1.33 1.02 -8.96
C LEU A 75 -2.71 1.31 -8.34
N ALA A 76 -2.86 1.05 -7.03
CA ALA A 76 -4.11 1.33 -6.32
C ALA A 76 -4.41 2.84 -6.29
N TRP A 77 -3.41 3.67 -6.02
CA TRP A 77 -3.58 5.13 -6.04
C TRP A 77 -3.91 5.64 -7.45
N GLU A 78 -3.14 5.22 -8.46
CA GLU A 78 -3.35 5.62 -9.86
C GLU A 78 -4.77 5.28 -10.34
N LYS A 79 -5.24 4.05 -10.06
CA LYS A 79 -6.59 3.63 -10.44
C LYS A 79 -7.69 4.32 -9.61
N HIS A 80 -7.42 4.64 -8.35
CA HIS A 80 -8.36 5.42 -7.53
C HIS A 80 -8.50 6.84 -8.05
N GLU A 81 -7.41 7.53 -8.35
CA GLU A 81 -7.45 8.90 -8.87
C GLU A 81 -8.08 8.96 -10.27
N VAL A 82 -7.83 7.97 -11.13
CA VAL A 82 -8.53 7.85 -12.42
C VAL A 82 -10.04 7.70 -12.22
N ALA A 83 -10.47 6.89 -11.25
CA ALA A 83 -11.90 6.77 -10.91
C ALA A 83 -12.50 8.06 -10.34
N CYS A 84 -11.66 8.94 -9.76
CA CYS A 84 -12.03 10.25 -9.26
C CYS A 84 -11.93 11.37 -10.31
N GLY A 85 -11.58 11.06 -11.56
CA GLY A 85 -11.62 11.98 -12.70
C GLY A 85 -10.27 12.36 -13.30
N LEU A 86 -9.16 11.80 -12.80
CA LEU A 86 -7.86 11.93 -13.44
C LEU A 86 -7.81 11.07 -14.73
N THR A 87 -6.94 11.42 -15.68
CA THR A 87 -6.75 10.60 -16.89
C THR A 87 -5.64 9.57 -16.70
N GLU A 88 -5.69 8.47 -17.46
CA GLU A 88 -4.60 7.46 -17.54
C GLU A 88 -3.32 7.98 -18.22
N GLU A 89 -3.29 9.24 -18.66
CA GLU A 89 -2.05 9.87 -19.14
C GLU A 89 -1.34 10.63 -17.99
N MET A 90 -2.12 11.12 -17.01
CA MET A 90 -1.65 12.04 -15.97
C MET A 90 -1.40 11.36 -14.63
N GLU A 91 -2.12 10.28 -14.32
CA GLU A 91 -2.05 9.53 -13.06
C GLU A 91 -0.63 9.19 -12.63
N ARG A 92 0.21 8.74 -13.56
CA ARG A 92 1.61 8.43 -13.24
C ARG A 92 2.43 9.67 -12.90
N SER A 93 2.22 10.77 -13.62
CA SER A 93 2.91 12.03 -13.33
C SER A 93 2.47 12.64 -12.00
N GLU A 94 1.17 12.60 -11.71
CA GLU A 94 0.61 13.08 -10.44
C GLU A 94 1.09 12.22 -9.26
N PHE A 95 1.18 10.90 -9.44
CA PHE A 95 1.77 10.02 -8.43
C PHE A 95 3.22 10.44 -8.10
N ARG A 96 4.04 10.70 -9.12
CA ARG A 96 5.41 11.17 -8.92
C ARG A 96 5.47 12.54 -8.25
N LEU A 97 4.56 13.47 -8.56
CA LEU A 97 4.47 14.75 -7.87
C LEU A 97 4.13 14.57 -6.38
N ARG A 98 3.22 13.63 -6.08
CA ARG A 98 2.79 13.32 -4.70
C ARG A 98 3.85 12.61 -3.88
N PHE A 99 4.48 11.57 -4.44
CA PHE A 99 5.37 10.64 -3.70
C PHE A 99 6.87 10.79 -4.01
N GLY A 100 7.23 11.54 -5.06
CA GLY A 100 8.60 11.88 -5.43
C GLY A 100 9.32 10.88 -6.35
N GLU A 101 8.75 9.70 -6.57
CA GLU A 101 9.31 8.65 -7.42
C GLU A 101 8.22 7.75 -8.01
N SER A 102 8.56 6.96 -9.03
CA SER A 102 7.75 5.84 -9.52
C SER A 102 8.38 4.54 -9.04
N TYR A 103 7.55 3.63 -8.54
CA TYR A 103 7.91 2.26 -8.17
C TYR A 103 7.66 1.23 -9.29
N LEU A 104 7.06 1.69 -10.40
CA LEU A 104 6.91 1.01 -11.69
C LEU A 104 7.93 1.51 -12.70
#